data_AF-A0AAU5YHX3-F1
#
_entry.id   AF-A0AAU5YHX3-F1
#
_cell.length_a   1.000
_cell.length_b   1.000
_cell.length_c   1.000
_cell.angle_alpha   90.00
_cell.angle_beta   90.00
_cell.angle_gamma   90.00
#
_symmetry.space_group_name_H-M   'P 1'
#
loop_
_entity.id
_entity.type
_entity.pdbx_description
1 polymer ?
#
loop_
_entity_poly.entity_id
_entity_poly.type
_entity_poly.pdbx_seq_one_letter_code
_entity_poly.pdbx_strand_id
1 'polypeptide(L)'
;MHTEDLPEALHASLAATLQHVSLIQDKENRLAEARKQAMEQAIHRIATEYRTGALTYAQLCIAMAAVRATRHQGAMRLWDDVVGVPWKRLAQYAKRLPNGPEGSWVGEYPIPANAPIPIYGVPVVYVLFDESNTPCYVGSTDKLSPRLTAHEKDGKQFVRWQAHPCDDRAHAYRLEDRLLRQHKPYLNRKASR
;
A
#
# COMPACT_ATOMS: atom_id res chain seq x y z
N MET A 1 -51.22 25.06 16.49
CA MET A 1 -51.03 24.62 17.89
C MET A 1 -50.22 25.70 18.57
N HIS A 2 -50.88 26.54 19.36
CA HIS A 2 -50.21 27.59 20.12
C HIS A 2 -49.48 26.93 21.28
N THR A 3 -48.19 27.22 21.42
CA THR A 3 -47.35 26.73 22.51
C THR A 3 -47.80 27.25 23.88
N GLU A 4 -48.79 28.16 23.94
CA GLU A 4 -49.25 28.85 25.15
C GLU A 4 -50.06 27.98 26.13
N ASP A 5 -50.46 26.75 25.75
CA ASP A 5 -51.27 25.86 26.59
C ASP A 5 -50.43 24.83 27.40
N LEU A 6 -49.10 24.89 27.37
CA LEU A 6 -48.28 23.96 28.16
C LEU A 6 -48.11 24.46 29.60
N PRO A 7 -48.12 23.57 30.61
CA PRO A 7 -47.80 23.94 31.98
C PRO A 7 -46.45 24.64 32.08
N GLU A 8 -46.33 25.70 32.88
CA GLU A 8 -45.11 26.52 33.03
C GLU A 8 -43.86 25.67 33.36
N ALA A 9 -44.02 24.66 34.23
CA ALA A 9 -42.95 23.73 34.58
C ALA A 9 -42.46 22.90 33.37
N LEU A 10 -43.37 22.54 32.45
CA LEU A 10 -43.03 21.85 31.22
C LEU A 10 -42.35 22.80 30.22
N HIS A 11 -42.78 24.06 30.14
CA HIS A 11 -42.11 25.09 29.34
C HIS A 11 -40.66 25.29 29.76
N ALA A 12 -40.40 25.48 31.06
CA ALA A 12 -39.05 25.70 31.56
C ALA A 12 -38.14 24.48 31.32
N SER A 13 -38.66 23.28 31.57
CA SER A 13 -37.94 22.01 31.31
C SER A 13 -37.65 21.80 29.82
N LEU A 14 -38.62 22.09 28.95
CA LEU A 14 -38.46 22.00 27.50
C LEU A 14 -37.44 23.01 26.98
N ALA A 15 -37.51 24.27 27.44
CA ALA A 15 -36.57 25.31 27.04
C ALA A 15 -35.12 24.96 27.43
N ALA A 16 -34.91 24.47 28.67
CA ALA A 16 -33.60 24.00 29.10
C ALA A 16 -33.10 22.82 28.25
N THR A 17 -33.98 21.84 27.97
CA THR A 17 -33.64 20.69 27.13
C THR A 17 -33.25 21.12 25.71
N LEU A 18 -34.01 22.03 25.10
CA LEU A 18 -33.70 22.56 23.76
C LEU A 18 -32.38 23.33 23.74
N GLN A 19 -32.08 24.10 24.78
CA GLN A 19 -30.79 24.77 24.93
C GLN A 19 -29.64 23.75 25.02
N HIS A 20 -29.80 22.67 25.80
CA HIS A 20 -28.81 21.59 25.87
C HIS A 20 -28.60 20.89 24.52
N VAL A 21 -29.67 20.62 23.77
CA VAL A 21 -29.58 20.06 22.41
C VAL A 21 -28.81 20.99 21.48
N SER A 22 -29.10 22.30 21.50
CA SER A 22 -28.36 23.30 20.71
C SER A 22 -26.87 23.31 21.04
N LEU A 23 -26.51 23.22 22.34
CA LEU A 23 -25.11 23.17 22.76
C LEU A 23 -24.39 21.89 22.31
N ILE A 24 -25.08 20.76 22.24
CA ILE A 24 -24.53 19.50 21.70
C ILE A 24 -24.28 19.66 20.20
N GLN A 25 -25.25 20.19 19.45
CA GLN A 25 -25.10 20.45 18.02
C GLN A 25 -23.92 21.37 17.71
N ASP A 26 -23.74 22.45 18.49
CA ASP A 26 -22.59 23.34 18.34
C ASP A 26 -21.25 22.63 18.58
N LYS A 27 -21.18 21.74 19.57
CA LYS A 27 -19.97 20.94 19.84
C LYS A 27 -19.69 19.96 18.71
N GLU A 28 -20.73 19.31 18.18
CA GLU A 28 -20.60 18.41 17.02
C GLU A 28 -20.09 19.15 15.79
N ASN A 29 -20.63 20.35 15.51
CA ASN A 29 -20.19 21.20 14.41
C ASN A 29 -18.72 21.62 14.56
N ARG A 30 -18.31 22.07 15.75
CA ARG A 30 -16.90 22.44 16.02
C ARG A 30 -15.96 21.25 15.87
N LEU A 31 -16.37 20.07 16.32
CA LEU A 31 -15.58 18.85 16.17
C LEU A 31 -15.47 18.42 14.70
N ALA A 32 -16.55 18.55 13.92
CA ALA A 32 -16.55 18.26 12.50
C ALA A 32 -15.58 19.18 11.74
N GLU A 33 -15.59 20.48 12.03
CA GLU A 33 -14.68 21.45 11.44
C GLU A 33 -13.22 21.18 11.82
N ALA A 34 -12.95 20.90 13.10
CA ALA A 34 -11.60 20.55 13.55
C ALA A 34 -11.06 19.28 12.85
N ARG A 35 -11.92 18.27 12.64
CA ARG A 35 -11.55 17.04 11.89
C ARG A 35 -11.23 17.35 10.43
N LYS A 36 -12.00 18.23 9.79
CA LYS A 36 -11.75 18.66 8.41
C LYS A 36 -10.41 19.39 8.29
N GLN A 37 -10.15 20.37 9.15
CA GLN A 37 -8.89 21.12 9.15
C GLN A 37 -7.68 20.21 9.42
N ALA A 38 -7.80 19.28 10.36
CA ALA A 38 -6.73 18.30 10.63
C ALA A 38 -6.44 17.41 9.41
N MET A 39 -7.48 16.97 8.68
CA MET A 39 -7.33 16.19 7.47
C MET A 39 -6.65 16.99 6.35
N GLU A 40 -7.07 18.24 6.16
CA GLU A 40 -6.45 19.16 5.20
C GLU A 40 -4.97 19.35 5.49
N GLN A 41 -4.60 19.64 6.74
CA GLN A 41 -3.21 19.78 7.17
C GLN A 41 -2.39 18.50 6.92
N ALA A 42 -2.97 17.33 7.22
CA ALA A 42 -2.31 16.04 6.97
C ALA A 42 -2.02 15.83 5.47
N ILE A 43 -2.98 16.10 4.58
CA ILE A 43 -2.80 15.96 3.13
C ILE A 43 -1.79 16.97 2.60
N HIS A 44 -1.84 18.23 3.05
CA HIS A 44 -0.84 19.24 2.69
C HIS A 44 0.57 18.85 3.13
N ARG A 45 0.72 18.29 4.33
CA ARG A 45 2.00 17.78 4.81
C ARG A 45 2.51 16.64 3.93
N ILE A 46 1.68 15.63 3.65
CA ILE A 46 2.02 14.52 2.75
C ILE A 46 2.51 15.04 1.39
N ALA A 47 1.79 16.02 0.82
CA ALA A 47 2.15 16.62 -0.46
C ALA A 47 3.50 17.34 -0.41
N THR A 48 3.78 18.08 0.66
CA THR A 48 5.07 18.74 0.85
C THR A 48 6.21 17.75 0.97
N GLU A 49 6.08 16.73 1.83
CA GLU A 49 7.12 15.70 2.02
C GLU A 49 7.37 14.89 0.74
N TYR A 50 6.34 14.67 -0.09
CA TYR A 50 6.52 14.03 -1.39
C TYR A 50 7.26 14.94 -2.38
N ARG A 51 6.89 16.23 -2.47
CA ARG A 51 7.56 17.19 -3.36
C ARG A 51 9.02 17.42 -3.00
N THR A 52 9.37 17.37 -1.72
CA THR A 52 10.76 17.49 -1.25
C THR A 52 11.56 16.18 -1.38
N GLY A 53 10.92 15.09 -1.81
CA GLY A 53 11.57 13.78 -1.96
C GLY A 53 11.76 13.02 -0.65
N ALA A 54 11.22 13.51 0.47
CA ALA A 54 11.26 12.83 1.77
C ALA A 54 10.34 11.58 1.80
N LEU A 55 9.25 11.59 1.01
CA LEU A 55 8.43 10.40 0.76
C LEU A 55 8.74 9.77 -0.58
N THR A 56 9.06 8.49 -0.56
CA THR A 56 9.09 7.64 -1.75
C THR A 56 7.68 7.40 -2.30
N TYR A 57 7.58 7.01 -3.57
CA TYR A 57 6.29 6.69 -4.20
C TYR A 57 5.56 5.52 -3.50
N ALA A 58 6.30 4.57 -2.93
CA ALA A 58 5.72 3.48 -2.13
C ALA A 58 5.12 3.99 -0.82
N GLN A 59 5.84 4.86 -0.10
CA GLN A 59 5.31 5.50 1.11
C GLN A 59 4.11 6.40 0.80
N LEU A 60 4.09 7.05 -0.37
CA LEU A 60 2.93 7.83 -0.80
C LEU A 60 1.67 6.96 -0.98
N CYS A 61 1.82 5.73 -1.48
CA CYS A 61 0.71 4.78 -1.57
C CYS A 61 0.20 4.35 -0.18
N ILE A 62 1.09 4.15 0.79
CA ILE A 62 0.73 3.85 2.18
C ILE A 62 -0.03 5.02 2.80
N ALA A 63 0.47 6.25 2.62
CA ALA A 63 -0.19 7.46 3.09
C ALA A 63 -1.59 7.63 2.47
N MET A 64 -1.73 7.39 1.15
CA MET A 64 -3.01 7.41 0.46
C MET A 64 -3.99 6.39 1.04
N ALA A 65 -3.53 5.16 1.31
CA ALA A 65 -4.36 4.12 1.92
C ALA A 65 -4.82 4.53 3.32
N ALA A 66 -3.95 5.14 4.13
CA ALA A 66 -4.30 5.64 5.46
C ALA A 66 -5.35 6.76 5.39
N VAL A 67 -5.18 7.75 4.50
CA VAL A 67 -6.17 8.82 4.30
C VAL A 67 -7.51 8.23 3.86
N ARG A 68 -7.52 7.28 2.91
CA ARG A 68 -8.73 6.63 2.43
C ARG A 68 -9.45 5.83 3.53
N ALA A 69 -8.71 5.19 4.43
CA ALA A 69 -9.27 4.43 5.55
C ALA A 69 -10.07 5.30 6.53
N THR A 70 -9.78 6.60 6.62
CA THR A 70 -10.52 7.54 7.49
C THR A 70 -11.95 7.80 7.03
N ARG A 71 -12.29 7.48 5.77
CA ARG A 71 -13.60 7.73 5.14
C ARG A 71 -14.05 9.20 5.23
N HIS A 72 -13.12 10.15 5.36
CA HIS A 72 -13.46 11.57 5.41
C HIS A 72 -13.98 12.05 4.05
N GLN A 73 -15.15 12.69 4.03
CA GLN A 73 -15.78 13.18 2.81
C GLN A 73 -14.89 14.23 2.13
N GLY A 74 -14.70 14.11 0.82
CA GLY A 74 -13.89 15.06 0.05
C GLY A 74 -12.37 14.88 0.16
N ALA A 75 -11.85 14.02 1.05
CA ALA A 75 -10.41 13.83 1.23
C ALA A 75 -9.69 13.39 -0.05
N MET A 76 -10.29 12.52 -0.87
CA MET A 76 -9.69 12.08 -2.14
C MET A 76 -9.74 13.15 -3.24
N ARG A 77 -10.70 14.08 -3.18
CA ARG A 77 -10.73 15.23 -4.08
C ARG A 77 -9.60 16.19 -3.71
N LEU A 78 -9.49 16.53 -2.43
CA LEU A 78 -8.41 17.35 -1.91
C LEU A 78 -7.02 16.73 -2.18
N TRP A 79 -6.91 15.40 -2.07
CA TRP A 79 -5.70 14.67 -2.45
C TRP A 79 -5.29 14.97 -3.90
N ASP A 80 -6.22 14.81 -4.85
CA ASP A 80 -5.95 15.05 -6.26
C ASP A 80 -5.53 16.50 -6.52
N ASP A 81 -6.15 17.46 -5.81
CA ASP A 81 -5.87 18.89 -5.92
C ASP A 81 -4.49 19.28 -5.35
N VAL A 82 -4.04 18.64 -4.26
CA VAL A 82 -2.89 19.10 -3.46
C VAL A 82 -1.61 18.27 -3.65
N VAL A 83 -1.74 16.95 -3.82
CA VAL A 83 -0.60 16.02 -3.86
C VAL A 83 0.06 15.99 -5.24
N GLY A 84 -0.68 16.35 -6.30
CA GLY A 84 -0.17 16.35 -7.68
C GLY A 84 -0.02 14.96 -8.31
N VAL A 85 -0.43 13.90 -7.60
CA VAL A 85 -0.51 12.53 -8.14
C VAL A 85 -1.93 11.99 -7.92
N PRO A 86 -2.68 11.69 -9.00
CA PRO A 86 -4.05 11.21 -8.86
C PRO A 86 -4.14 9.95 -8.01
N TRP A 87 -5.06 9.92 -7.02
CA TRP A 87 -5.17 8.79 -6.08
C TRP A 87 -5.50 7.47 -6.79
N LYS A 88 -6.25 7.53 -7.92
CA LYS A 88 -6.56 6.34 -8.74
C LYS A 88 -5.30 5.72 -9.35
N ARG A 89 -4.33 6.55 -9.76
CA ARG A 89 -3.03 6.08 -10.28
C ARG A 89 -2.23 5.42 -9.18
N LEU A 90 -2.20 6.01 -7.99
CA LEU A 90 -1.58 5.41 -6.80
C LEU A 90 -2.27 4.10 -6.42
N ALA A 91 -3.59 4.01 -6.48
CA ALA A 91 -4.32 2.78 -6.19
C ALA A 91 -3.97 1.64 -7.15
N GLN A 92 -3.71 1.94 -8.42
CA GLN A 92 -3.23 0.92 -9.37
C GLN A 92 -1.79 0.51 -9.07
N TYR A 93 -0.93 1.47 -8.74
CA TYR A 93 0.45 1.19 -8.34
C TYR A 93 0.54 0.40 -7.04
N ALA A 94 -0.32 0.70 -6.06
CA ALA A 94 -0.37 0.04 -4.76
C ALA A 94 -0.56 -1.48 -4.88
N LYS A 95 -1.30 -1.94 -5.91
CA LYS A 95 -1.45 -3.37 -6.23
C LYS A 95 -0.15 -4.06 -6.64
N ARG A 96 0.88 -3.28 -7.00
CA ARG A 96 2.22 -3.75 -7.39
C ARG A 96 3.26 -3.53 -6.30
N LEU A 97 2.88 -3.04 -5.13
CA LEU A 97 3.82 -2.90 -4.02
C LEU A 97 4.29 -4.27 -3.51
N PRO A 98 5.51 -4.32 -2.94
CA PRO A 98 5.96 -5.49 -2.21
C PRO A 98 4.95 -5.92 -1.14
N ASN A 99 4.72 -7.23 -1.05
CA ASN A 99 3.79 -7.88 -0.13
C ASN A 99 4.47 -8.91 0.79
N GLY A 100 5.79 -9.03 0.71
CA GLY A 100 6.61 -9.96 1.48
C GLY A 100 7.53 -9.24 2.48
N PRO A 101 8.35 -10.01 3.22
CA PRO A 101 9.28 -9.48 4.20
C PRO A 101 10.34 -8.58 3.54
N GLU A 102 10.86 -7.62 4.30
CA GLU A 102 11.96 -6.74 3.87
C GLU A 102 11.69 -5.99 2.54
N GLY A 103 10.41 -5.77 2.20
CA GLY A 103 10.05 -5.12 0.95
C GLY A 103 10.25 -6.01 -0.29
N SER A 104 10.22 -7.34 -0.13
CA SER A 104 10.18 -8.28 -1.26
C SER A 104 8.77 -8.49 -1.79
N TRP A 105 8.64 -8.94 -3.03
CA TRP A 105 7.40 -9.54 -3.54
C TRP A 105 7.39 -11.04 -3.27
N VAL A 106 6.24 -11.59 -2.91
CA VAL A 106 6.03 -13.04 -2.76
C VAL A 106 4.76 -13.46 -3.47
N GLY A 107 4.76 -14.65 -4.05
CA GLY A 107 3.58 -15.19 -4.70
C GLY A 107 3.66 -16.67 -5.03
N GLU A 108 2.57 -17.17 -5.58
CA GLU A 108 2.41 -18.53 -6.09
C GLU A 108 2.57 -18.55 -7.61
N TYR A 109 2.76 -19.76 -8.15
CA TYR A 109 2.77 -20.02 -9.57
C TYR A 109 1.76 -21.15 -9.91
N PRO A 110 0.90 -21.01 -10.94
CA PRO A 110 0.79 -19.89 -11.89
C PRO A 110 0.42 -18.54 -11.26
N ILE A 111 0.86 -17.43 -11.85
CA ILE A 111 0.66 -16.09 -11.29
C ILE A 111 -0.82 -15.68 -11.39
N PRO A 112 -1.53 -15.42 -10.27
CA PRO A 112 -2.90 -14.91 -10.31
C PRO A 112 -2.99 -13.52 -10.99
N ALA A 113 -4.09 -13.24 -11.68
CA ALA A 113 -4.26 -11.99 -12.48
C ALA A 113 -4.01 -10.68 -11.71
N ASN A 114 -4.28 -10.67 -10.40
CA ASN A 114 -4.13 -9.51 -9.52
C ASN A 114 -2.97 -9.66 -8.52
N ALA A 115 -2.09 -10.65 -8.70
CA ALA A 115 -0.98 -10.85 -7.78
C ALA A 115 0.00 -9.65 -7.83
N PRO A 116 0.49 -9.21 -6.66
CA PRO A 116 1.53 -8.21 -6.59
C PRO A 116 2.80 -8.79 -7.21
N ILE A 117 3.29 -8.16 -8.27
CA ILE A 117 4.54 -8.49 -8.94
C ILE A 117 5.32 -7.20 -9.17
N PRO A 118 6.67 -7.27 -9.22
CA PRO A 118 7.48 -6.12 -9.61
C PRO A 118 7.03 -5.57 -10.96
N ILE A 119 7.07 -4.25 -11.11
CA ILE A 119 6.83 -3.59 -12.38
C ILE A 119 7.99 -3.92 -13.33
N TYR A 120 7.69 -4.01 -14.63
CA TYR A 120 8.69 -4.22 -15.66
C TYR A 120 9.80 -3.15 -15.58
N GLY A 121 11.06 -3.59 -15.65
CA GLY A 121 12.23 -2.74 -15.55
C GLY A 121 12.77 -2.58 -14.12
N VAL A 122 12.06 -3.05 -13.09
CA VAL A 122 12.59 -3.07 -11.71
C VAL A 122 13.54 -4.26 -11.57
N PRO A 123 14.85 -4.05 -11.39
CA PRO A 123 15.79 -5.15 -11.22
C PRO A 123 15.52 -5.85 -9.89
N VAL A 124 15.37 -7.16 -9.93
CA VAL A 124 15.14 -8.02 -8.78
C VAL A 124 16.05 -9.24 -8.79
N VAL A 125 16.37 -9.75 -7.61
CA VAL A 125 16.84 -11.12 -7.42
C VAL A 125 15.69 -11.94 -6.85
N TYR A 126 15.37 -13.06 -7.47
CA TYR A 126 14.27 -13.92 -7.06
C TYR A 126 14.73 -15.32 -6.68
N VAL A 127 13.97 -15.92 -5.77
CA VAL A 127 14.10 -17.29 -5.29
C VAL A 127 12.83 -18.03 -5.67
N LEU A 128 12.97 -19.23 -6.24
CA LEU A 128 11.86 -20.16 -6.50
C LEU A 128 11.86 -21.24 -5.44
N PHE A 129 10.67 -21.71 -5.07
CA PHE A 129 10.44 -22.73 -4.06
C PHE A 129 9.62 -23.88 -4.65
N ASP A 130 10.02 -25.10 -4.34
CA ASP A 130 9.30 -26.32 -4.70
C ASP A 130 8.11 -26.61 -3.75
N GLU A 131 7.42 -27.73 -3.97
CA GLU A 131 6.26 -28.17 -3.18
C GLU A 131 6.58 -28.36 -1.69
N SER A 132 7.84 -28.66 -1.35
CA SER A 132 8.30 -28.78 0.04
C SER A 132 8.74 -27.44 0.62
N ASN A 133 8.42 -26.33 -0.06
CA ASN A 133 8.86 -24.98 0.29
C ASN A 133 10.39 -24.85 0.40
N THR A 134 11.14 -25.67 -0.33
CA THR A 134 12.60 -25.64 -0.37
C THR A 134 13.06 -24.74 -1.52
N PRO A 135 14.01 -23.81 -1.28
CA PRO A 135 14.60 -23.01 -2.34
C PRO A 135 15.24 -23.89 -3.42
N CYS A 136 14.65 -23.91 -4.61
CA CYS A 136 15.09 -24.78 -5.71
C CYS A 136 15.92 -24.03 -6.74
N TYR A 137 15.71 -22.71 -6.91
CA TYR A 137 16.43 -21.88 -7.88
C TYR A 137 16.57 -20.43 -7.39
N VAL A 138 17.69 -19.79 -7.72
CA VAL A 138 17.91 -18.34 -7.54
C VAL A 138 18.33 -17.73 -8.87
N GLY A 139 17.83 -16.54 -9.19
CA GLY A 139 18.29 -15.78 -10.35
C GLY A 139 17.97 -14.30 -10.26
N SER A 140 18.50 -13.51 -11.19
CA SER A 140 18.21 -12.08 -11.32
C SER A 140 17.47 -11.75 -12.63
N THR A 141 16.63 -10.71 -12.62
CA THR A 141 15.91 -10.20 -13.81
C THR A 141 15.30 -8.82 -13.54
N ASP A 142 15.02 -8.07 -14.60
CA ASP A 142 14.16 -6.87 -14.59
C ASP A 142 12.74 -7.15 -15.15
N LYS A 143 12.45 -8.42 -15.49
CA LYS A 143 11.22 -8.88 -16.15
C LYS A 143 10.70 -10.16 -15.50
N LEU A 144 10.31 -10.07 -14.22
CA LEU A 144 9.98 -11.25 -13.42
C LEU A 144 8.88 -12.11 -14.04
N SER A 145 7.75 -11.53 -14.45
CA SER A 145 6.62 -12.31 -14.98
C SER A 145 6.98 -13.16 -16.21
N PRO A 146 7.55 -12.60 -17.30
CA PRO A 146 8.05 -13.40 -18.41
C PRO A 146 9.10 -14.45 -18.00
N ARG A 147 9.94 -14.13 -17.02
CA ARG A 147 10.99 -15.04 -16.54
C ARG A 147 10.43 -16.25 -15.80
N LEU A 148 9.40 -16.07 -14.98
CA LEU A 148 8.70 -17.18 -14.30
C LEU A 148 8.04 -18.12 -15.32
N THR A 149 7.37 -17.58 -16.33
CA THR A 149 6.80 -18.38 -17.44
C THR A 149 7.86 -19.13 -18.24
N ALA A 150 9.04 -18.52 -18.45
CA ALA A 150 10.14 -19.21 -19.11
C ALA A 150 10.64 -20.42 -18.30
N HIS A 151 10.76 -20.30 -16.97
CA HIS A 151 11.17 -21.42 -16.12
C HIS A 151 10.22 -22.61 -16.18
N GLU A 152 8.91 -22.36 -16.18
CA GLU A 152 7.91 -23.42 -16.37
C GLU A 152 8.10 -24.12 -17.73
N LYS A 153 8.25 -23.34 -18.80
CA LYS A 153 8.50 -23.88 -20.15
C LYS A 153 9.80 -24.68 -20.25
N ASP A 154 10.82 -24.30 -19.50
CA ASP A 154 12.10 -25.01 -19.39
C ASP A 154 11.99 -26.27 -18.50
N GLY A 155 10.81 -26.62 -18.00
CA GLY A 155 10.55 -27.82 -17.21
C GLY A 155 10.97 -27.70 -15.73
N LYS A 156 11.22 -26.49 -15.23
CA LYS A 156 11.51 -26.30 -13.80
C LYS A 156 10.21 -26.33 -13.01
N GLN A 157 10.17 -27.20 -12.03
CA GLN A 157 9.04 -27.33 -11.11
C GLN A 157 9.23 -26.39 -9.92
N PHE A 158 8.29 -25.47 -9.72
CA PHE A 158 8.20 -24.57 -8.57
C PHE A 158 6.74 -24.18 -8.36
N VAL A 159 6.36 -23.95 -7.10
CA VAL A 159 4.98 -23.57 -6.73
C VAL A 159 4.91 -22.16 -6.15
N ARG A 160 6.04 -21.64 -5.66
CA ARG A 160 6.14 -20.32 -5.03
C ARG A 160 7.40 -19.59 -5.44
N TRP A 161 7.37 -18.28 -5.28
CA TRP A 161 8.49 -17.41 -5.58
C TRP A 161 8.55 -16.22 -4.61
N GLN A 162 9.75 -15.69 -4.42
CA GLN A 162 10.04 -14.45 -3.71
C GLN A 162 11.00 -13.61 -4.55
N ALA A 163 10.78 -12.31 -4.68
CA ALA A 163 11.63 -11.40 -5.45
C ALA A 163 12.02 -10.19 -4.59
N HIS A 164 13.31 -9.93 -4.48
CA HIS A 164 13.89 -8.84 -3.71
C HIS A 164 14.26 -7.69 -4.65
N PRO A 165 13.84 -6.43 -4.36
CA PRO A 165 14.25 -5.28 -5.15
C PRO A 165 15.76 -5.09 -5.10
N CYS A 166 16.34 -4.62 -6.19
CA CYS A 166 17.73 -4.20 -6.28
C CYS A 166 17.77 -2.74 -6.76
N ASP A 167 18.77 -2.00 -6.31
CA ASP A 167 18.96 -0.60 -6.75
C ASP A 167 19.61 -0.55 -8.14
N ASP A 168 20.56 -1.46 -8.35
CA ASP A 168 21.34 -1.55 -9.57
C ASP A 168 21.80 -3.00 -9.83
N ARG A 169 22.52 -3.18 -10.94
CA ARG A 169 23.04 -4.48 -11.37
C ARG A 169 24.12 -5.03 -10.42
N ALA A 170 24.92 -4.17 -9.81
CA ALA A 170 25.97 -4.60 -8.88
C ALA A 170 25.37 -5.10 -7.56
N HIS A 171 24.30 -4.45 -7.08
CA HIS A 171 23.48 -4.90 -5.96
C HIS A 171 22.86 -6.25 -6.29
N ALA A 172 22.26 -6.41 -7.46
CA ALA A 172 21.69 -7.69 -7.88
C ALA A 172 22.73 -8.83 -7.83
N TYR A 173 23.96 -8.61 -8.31
CA TYR A 173 25.02 -9.64 -8.23
C TYR A 173 25.42 -10.00 -6.81
N ARG A 174 25.60 -9.01 -5.93
CA ARG A 174 25.93 -9.27 -4.51
C ARG A 174 24.82 -10.02 -3.80
N LEU A 175 23.58 -9.66 -4.07
CA LEU A 175 22.40 -10.29 -3.48
C LEU A 175 22.20 -11.72 -4.00
N GLU A 176 22.37 -11.93 -5.30
CA GLU A 176 22.30 -13.25 -5.93
C GLU A 176 23.36 -14.20 -5.36
N ASP A 177 24.63 -13.78 -5.30
CA ASP A 177 25.71 -14.59 -4.71
C ASP A 177 25.45 -14.93 -3.24
N ARG A 178 24.97 -13.95 -2.45
CA ARG A 178 24.57 -14.18 -1.05
C ARG A 178 23.47 -15.24 -0.93
N LEU A 179 22.40 -15.12 -1.72
CA LEU A 179 21.28 -16.06 -1.68
C LEU A 179 21.67 -17.46 -2.19
N LEU A 180 22.55 -17.53 -3.20
CA LEU A 180 23.11 -18.80 -3.67
C LEU A 180 23.91 -19.52 -2.58
N ARG A 181 24.75 -18.79 -1.83
CA ARG A 181 25.52 -19.36 -0.72
C ARG A 181 24.63 -19.80 0.44
N GLN A 182 23.61 -19.00 0.76
CA GLN A 182 22.68 -19.25 1.85
C GLN A 182 21.79 -20.47 1.57
N HIS A 183 21.19 -20.53 0.38
CA HIS A 183 20.16 -21.52 0.07
C HIS A 183 20.69 -22.77 -0.64
N LYS A 184 21.85 -22.67 -1.33
CA LYS A 184 22.45 -23.75 -2.14
C LYS A 184 21.43 -24.46 -3.06
N PRO A 185 20.64 -23.70 -3.84
CA PRO A 185 19.54 -24.24 -4.64
C PRO A 185 20.03 -25.30 -5.64
N TYR A 186 19.33 -26.44 -5.71
CA TYR A 186 19.77 -27.58 -6.49
C TYR A 186 19.65 -27.38 -8.01
N LEU A 187 18.74 -26.50 -8.49
CA LEU A 187 18.58 -26.22 -9.92
C LEU A 187 19.60 -25.21 -10.47
N ASN A 188 20.41 -24.57 -9.63
CA ASN A 188 21.51 -23.69 -10.08
C ASN A 188 22.78 -24.46 -10.48
N ARG A 189 22.86 -25.77 -10.22
CA ARG A 189 24.08 -26.59 -10.32
C ARG A 189 24.58 -26.91 -11.75
N LYS A 190 24.12 -26.22 -12.79
CA LYS A 190 24.53 -26.46 -14.19
C LYS A 190 25.03 -25.23 -14.96
N ALA A 191 25.22 -24.08 -14.32
CA ALA A 191 25.79 -22.89 -14.96
C ALA A 191 27.28 -22.66 -14.65
N SER A 192 27.95 -23.63 -14.02
CA SER A 192 29.41 -23.66 -13.93
C SER A 192 29.98 -23.96 -15.32
N ARG A 193 30.32 -22.90 -16.06
CA ARG A 193 31.45 -22.94 -16.98
C ARG A 193 32.75 -23.10 -16.18
#